data_AF-E0RY10-F1
#
_entry.id   AF-E0RY10-F1
#
_cell.length_a   1.000
_cell.length_b   1.000
_cell.length_c   1.000
_cell.angle_alpha   90.00
_cell.angle_beta   90.00
_cell.angle_gamma   90.00
#
_symmetry.space_group_name_H-M   'P 1'
#
loop_
_entity.id
_entity.type
_entity.pdbx_description
1 polymer ?
#
loop_
_entity_poly.entity_id
_entity_poly.type
_entity_poly.pdbx_seq_one_letter_code
_entity_poly.pdbx_strand_id
1 'polypeptide(L)'
;MMDSQIQSLPEAIRKYIEGREYTIDDMGKSGSKVLIFEDMVLKITDKPCDDKDAVEMMRWLEGKIPAPQVIVFEEDDSYSYLLMTKVRGKVACDKYYLERPKELVPLLSKSIKMLQSIDITDCPVVKNVDRELKKAAYRVKNGLVDISDAEPDTFGENGRFRDPEELLSWLQENRPPYEPVLSHGDLCLPNILIEKGNISGFIDMGNCGIADKWEDIAILYRSLRHNFDGTYGKIYPGLEPDSFFEELGIEPDREKIDYYILLDELF
;
A
#
# COMPACT_ATOMS: atom_id res chain seq x y z
N MET A 1 7.50 30.38 11.22
CA MET A 1 7.11 29.05 11.75
C MET A 1 7.43 27.92 10.78
N MET A 2 7.50 28.14 9.45
CA MET A 2 7.95 27.12 8.47
C MET A 2 9.46 26.82 8.55
N ASP A 3 10.31 27.84 8.74
CA ASP A 3 11.77 27.65 8.77
C ASP A 3 12.28 26.80 9.94
N SER A 4 11.62 26.83 11.10
CA SER A 4 12.08 26.11 12.30
C SER A 4 11.92 24.60 12.20
N GLN A 5 10.95 24.10 11.41
CA GLN A 5 10.77 22.66 11.18
C GLN A 5 11.77 22.11 10.15
N ILE A 6 12.15 22.91 9.15
CA ILE A 6 13.18 22.49 8.19
C ILE A 6 14.55 22.46 8.86
N GLN A 7 14.85 23.42 9.74
CA GLN A 7 16.15 23.50 10.43
C GLN A 7 16.45 22.30 11.35
N SER A 8 15.43 21.60 11.84
CA SER A 8 15.61 20.38 12.65
C SER A 8 15.84 19.11 11.82
N LEU A 9 15.73 19.18 10.48
CA LEU A 9 15.93 18.01 9.62
C LEU A 9 17.42 17.72 9.39
N PRO A 10 17.78 16.45 9.10
CA PRO A 10 19.16 16.07 8.77
C PRO A 10 19.75 16.93 7.65
N GLU A 11 21.04 17.26 7.75
CA GLU A 11 21.73 18.13 6.77
C GLU A 11 21.64 17.58 5.35
N ALA A 12 21.72 16.25 5.19
CA ALA A 12 21.60 15.59 3.89
C ALA A 12 20.22 15.82 3.23
N ILE A 13 19.15 15.95 4.01
CA ILE A 13 17.81 16.28 3.53
C ILE A 13 17.70 17.78 3.23
N ARG A 14 18.16 18.64 4.17
CA ARG A 14 18.06 20.11 4.05
C ARG A 14 18.64 20.65 2.75
N LYS A 15 19.75 20.05 2.26
CA LYS A 15 20.39 20.41 0.99
C LYS A 15 19.45 20.41 -0.23
N TYR A 16 18.36 19.64 -0.19
CA TYR A 16 17.40 19.54 -1.29
C TYR A 16 16.17 20.43 -1.12
N ILE A 17 15.76 20.70 0.11
CA ILE A 17 14.44 21.26 0.42
C ILE A 17 14.48 22.69 0.98
N GLU A 18 15.64 23.18 1.41
CA GLU A 18 15.78 24.52 1.98
C GLU A 18 15.34 25.61 0.97
N GLY A 19 14.44 26.49 1.41
CA GLY A 19 13.87 27.55 0.57
C GLY A 19 12.84 27.08 -0.47
N ARG A 20 12.48 25.80 -0.52
CA ARG A 20 11.41 25.29 -1.41
C ARG A 20 10.04 25.35 -0.74
N GLU A 21 9.03 25.66 -1.55
CA GLU A 21 7.63 25.60 -1.13
C GLU A 21 7.15 24.13 -1.05
N TYR A 22 6.33 23.82 -0.06
CA TYR A 22 5.75 22.50 0.15
C TYR A 22 4.36 22.58 0.75
N THR A 23 3.58 21.52 0.56
CA THR A 23 2.34 21.25 1.30
C THR A 23 2.55 20.09 2.26
N ILE A 24 1.81 20.08 3.36
CA ILE A 24 1.78 18.94 4.28
C ILE A 24 0.56 18.10 3.93
N ASP A 25 0.77 16.79 3.80
CA ASP A 25 -0.29 15.81 3.70
C ASP A 25 -0.35 14.99 4.99
N ASP A 26 -1.44 15.14 5.72
CA ASP A 26 -1.74 14.42 6.97
C ASP A 26 -2.80 13.32 6.73
N MET A 27 -3.10 12.94 5.49
CA MET A 27 -4.12 11.94 5.16
C MET A 27 -3.72 10.49 5.48
N GLY A 28 -2.46 10.22 5.84
CA GLY A 28 -1.96 8.88 6.13
C GLY A 28 -2.27 8.41 7.56
N LYS A 29 -2.81 7.19 7.71
CA LYS A 29 -3.06 6.56 9.02
C LYS A 29 -1.81 6.04 9.74
N SER A 30 -0.66 6.03 9.05
CA SER A 30 0.60 5.42 9.51
C SER A 30 1.39 6.25 10.53
N GLY A 31 0.84 7.33 11.09
CA GLY A 31 1.58 8.24 11.98
C GLY A 31 2.75 8.97 11.31
N SER A 32 2.85 8.89 9.97
CA SER A 32 3.91 9.52 9.19
C SER A 32 3.52 10.93 8.76
N LYS A 33 4.47 11.86 8.80
CA LYS A 33 4.30 13.20 8.24
C LYS A 33 4.84 13.24 6.82
N VAL A 34 4.03 13.70 5.87
CA VAL A 34 4.43 13.78 4.45
C VAL A 34 4.50 15.23 4.00
N LEU A 35 5.66 15.63 3.46
CA LEU A 35 5.88 16.95 2.87
C LEU A 35 5.98 16.77 1.35
N ILE A 36 5.10 17.44 0.62
CA ILE A 36 5.00 17.35 -0.83
C ILE A 36 5.55 18.63 -1.46
N PHE A 37 6.62 18.49 -2.23
CA PHE A 37 7.20 19.55 -3.05
C PHE A 37 6.69 19.44 -4.50
N GLU A 38 7.16 20.33 -5.38
CA GLU A 38 6.82 20.30 -6.81
C GLU A 38 7.24 18.96 -7.46
N ASP A 39 8.45 18.51 -7.15
CA ASP A 39 9.16 17.39 -7.79
C ASP A 39 9.57 16.26 -6.82
N MET A 40 9.37 16.46 -5.52
CA MET A 40 9.82 15.53 -4.47
C MET A 40 8.75 15.32 -3.39
N VAL A 41 8.90 14.23 -2.65
CA VAL A 41 8.12 13.93 -1.44
C VAL A 41 9.10 13.54 -0.34
N LEU A 42 8.92 14.12 0.85
CA LEU A 42 9.64 13.70 2.07
C LEU A 42 8.65 13.02 3.01
N LYS A 43 8.87 11.74 3.29
CA LYS A 43 8.15 10.97 4.32
C LYS A 43 9.00 10.96 5.59
N ILE A 44 8.39 11.33 6.72
CA ILE A 44 8.99 11.32 8.05
C ILE A 44 8.18 10.38 8.93
N THR A 45 8.84 9.43 9.57
CA THR A 45 8.19 8.30 10.27
C THR A 45 8.86 8.08 11.62
N ASP A 46 8.07 7.78 12.65
CA ASP A 46 8.60 7.42 13.97
C ASP A 46 9.31 6.04 13.93
N LYS A 47 10.41 5.88 14.67
CA LYS A 47 11.03 4.56 14.90
C LYS A 47 10.20 3.75 15.91
N PRO A 48 10.13 2.40 15.79
CA PRO A 48 10.89 1.52 14.91
C PRO A 48 10.08 1.06 13.68
N CYS A 49 10.17 1.79 12.57
CA CYS A 49 9.69 1.31 11.28
C CYS A 49 10.84 0.62 10.52
N ASP A 50 10.57 -0.54 9.89
CA ASP A 50 11.49 -1.29 9.03
C ASP A 50 11.73 -0.57 7.68
N ASP A 51 11.99 0.75 7.69
CA ASP A 51 12.16 1.55 6.48
C ASP A 51 13.40 1.17 5.67
N LYS A 52 14.31 0.39 6.25
CA LYS A 52 15.49 -0.15 5.55
C LYS A 52 15.08 -1.11 4.44
N ASP A 53 14.16 -2.03 4.72
CA ASP A 53 13.61 -2.95 3.72
C ASP A 53 12.89 -2.16 2.62
N ALA A 54 12.12 -1.13 3.01
CA ALA A 54 11.42 -0.27 2.06
C ALA A 54 12.40 0.46 1.12
N VAL A 55 13.45 1.07 1.67
CA VAL A 55 14.47 1.80 0.91
C VAL A 55 15.28 0.86 0.02
N GLU A 56 15.64 -0.33 0.52
CA GLU A 56 16.33 -1.35 -0.26
C GLU A 56 15.47 -1.82 -1.44
N MET A 57 14.19 -2.09 -1.21
CA MET A 57 13.24 -2.45 -2.27
C MET A 57 13.08 -1.33 -3.30
N MET A 58 12.89 -0.09 -2.86
CA MET A 58 12.73 1.04 -3.79
C MET A 58 13.97 1.25 -4.66
N ARG A 59 15.18 1.09 -4.09
CA ARG A 59 16.43 1.12 -4.87
C ARG A 59 16.52 -0.05 -5.84
N TRP A 60 16.11 -1.26 -5.43
CA TRP A 60 16.12 -2.44 -6.29
C TRP A 60 15.11 -2.36 -7.45
N LEU A 61 13.99 -1.65 -7.25
CA LEU A 61 12.95 -1.43 -8.26
C LEU A 61 13.27 -0.32 -9.26
N GLU A 62 14.35 0.44 -9.04
CA GLU A 62 14.74 1.52 -9.93
C GLU A 62 14.96 1.00 -11.36
N GLY A 63 14.21 1.56 -12.32
CA GLY A 63 14.25 1.15 -13.72
C GLY A 63 13.47 -0.13 -14.05
N LYS A 64 12.85 -0.80 -13.07
CA LYS A 64 12.03 -2.01 -13.27
C LYS A 64 10.54 -1.69 -13.38
N ILE A 65 10.04 -0.83 -12.50
CA ILE A 65 8.66 -0.36 -12.49
C ILE A 65 8.62 1.16 -12.29
N PRO A 66 7.54 1.85 -12.71
CA PRO A 66 7.36 3.24 -12.38
C PRO A 66 7.03 3.39 -10.88
N ALA A 67 7.98 3.91 -10.11
CA ALA A 67 7.84 4.17 -8.67
C ALA A 67 8.72 5.37 -8.28
N PRO A 68 8.51 6.00 -7.11
CA PRO A 68 9.41 7.01 -6.59
C PRO A 68 10.85 6.48 -6.48
N GLN A 69 11.82 7.28 -6.91
CA GLN A 69 13.24 6.99 -6.72
C GLN A 69 13.72 7.61 -5.41
N VAL A 70 14.48 6.85 -4.62
CA VAL A 70 15.08 7.33 -3.37
C VAL A 70 16.17 8.35 -3.71
N ILE A 71 16.00 9.59 -3.23
CA ILE A 71 17.00 10.66 -3.36
C ILE A 71 17.95 10.61 -2.17
N VAL A 72 17.39 10.63 -0.96
CA VAL A 72 18.14 10.54 0.30
C VAL A 72 17.32 9.75 1.32
N PHE A 73 17.99 8.89 2.07
CA PHE A 73 17.43 8.26 3.26
C PHE A 73 18.37 8.49 4.44
N GLU A 74 17.84 8.99 5.54
CA GLU A 74 18.55 9.25 6.80
C GLU A 74 17.72 8.75 7.98
N GLU A 75 18.39 8.47 9.09
CA GLU A 75 17.75 8.10 10.34
C GLU A 75 18.44 8.81 11.51
N ASP A 76 17.66 9.18 12.53
CA ASP A 76 18.18 9.55 13.85
C ASP A 76 17.58 8.66 14.95
N ASP A 77 17.69 9.09 16.21
CA ASP A 77 17.20 8.32 17.37
C ASP A 77 15.67 8.23 17.43
N SER A 78 14.97 9.16 16.79
CA SER A 78 13.51 9.31 16.88
C SER A 78 12.80 8.99 15.55
N TYR A 79 13.40 9.38 14.43
CA TYR A 79 12.74 9.35 13.13
C TYR A 79 13.59 8.72 12.02
N SER A 80 12.90 8.29 10.98
CA SER A 80 13.44 8.03 9.65
C SER A 80 12.94 9.09 8.67
N TYR A 81 13.80 9.45 7.72
CA TYR A 81 13.57 10.50 6.74
C TYR A 81 13.83 9.95 5.35
N LEU A 82 12.78 9.83 4.54
CA LEU A 82 12.87 9.34 3.17
C LEU A 82 12.45 10.43 2.19
N LEU A 83 13.44 11.04 1.53
CA LEU A 83 13.24 11.95 0.41
C LEU A 83 13.28 11.18 -0.90
N MET A 84 12.23 11.30 -1.70
CA MET A 84 12.05 10.58 -2.97
C MET A 84 11.50 11.50 -4.06
N THR A 85 11.64 11.09 -5.33
CA THR A 85 11.03 11.79 -6.46
C THR A 85 9.51 11.68 -6.40
N LYS A 86 8.79 12.73 -6.79
CA LYS A 86 7.33 12.70 -6.89
C LYS A 86 6.88 12.03 -8.19
N VAL A 87 5.98 11.06 -8.06
CA VAL A 87 5.29 10.46 -9.23
C VAL A 87 4.21 11.42 -9.71
N ARG A 88 4.14 11.62 -11.03
CA ARG A 88 3.10 12.44 -11.67
C ARG A 88 1.87 11.60 -11.99
N GLY A 89 0.72 12.25 -12.05
CA GLY A 89 -0.54 11.61 -12.42
C GLY A 89 -1.63 11.84 -11.40
N LYS A 90 -2.80 11.28 -11.68
CA LYS A 90 -3.94 11.24 -10.78
C LYS A 90 -3.99 9.88 -10.11
N VAL A 91 -4.28 9.85 -8.81
CA VAL A 91 -4.56 8.60 -8.10
C VAL A 91 -5.75 7.88 -8.72
N ALA A 92 -5.79 6.54 -8.67
CA ALA A 92 -6.82 5.76 -9.34
C ALA A 92 -8.22 5.93 -8.69
N CYS A 93 -8.28 6.39 -7.44
CA CYS A 93 -9.51 6.81 -6.76
C CYS A 93 -9.94 8.25 -7.08
N ASP A 94 -9.25 8.97 -7.98
CA ASP A 94 -9.70 10.29 -8.44
C ASP A 94 -11.08 10.16 -9.10
N LYS A 95 -11.97 11.11 -8.80
CA LYS A 95 -13.34 11.17 -9.34
C LYS A 95 -13.38 10.97 -10.86
N TYR A 96 -12.36 11.43 -11.60
CA TYR A 96 -12.25 11.20 -13.03
C TYR A 96 -12.33 9.71 -13.41
N TYR A 97 -11.62 8.84 -12.69
CA TYR A 97 -11.57 7.40 -12.98
C TYR A 97 -12.76 6.65 -12.36
N LEU A 98 -13.22 7.06 -11.17
CA LEU A 98 -14.39 6.45 -10.54
C LEU A 98 -15.68 6.67 -11.35
N GLU A 99 -15.78 7.78 -12.10
CA GLU A 99 -16.88 8.01 -13.05
C GLU A 99 -16.67 7.30 -14.41
N ARG A 100 -15.55 6.60 -14.60
CA ARG A 100 -15.15 5.91 -15.83
C ARG A 100 -14.62 4.49 -15.55
N PRO A 101 -15.42 3.60 -14.93
CA PRO A 101 -14.97 2.26 -14.56
C PRO A 101 -14.44 1.43 -15.74
N LYS A 102 -15.01 1.62 -16.94
CA LYS A 102 -14.53 0.94 -18.17
C LYS A 102 -13.12 1.34 -18.60
N GLU A 103 -12.64 2.51 -18.18
CA GLU A 103 -11.26 2.96 -18.39
C GLU A 103 -10.36 2.52 -17.22
N LEU A 104 -10.89 2.59 -15.99
CA LEU A 104 -10.15 2.26 -14.77
C LEU A 104 -9.82 0.77 -14.65
N VAL A 105 -10.78 -0.13 -14.86
CA VAL A 105 -10.60 -1.58 -14.62
C VAL A 105 -9.44 -2.18 -15.45
N PRO A 106 -9.29 -1.87 -16.76
CA PRO A 106 -8.11 -2.28 -17.54
C PRO A 106 -6.78 -1.79 -16.96
N LEU A 107 -6.74 -0.58 -16.39
CA LEU A 107 -5.54 -0.04 -15.76
C LEU A 107 -5.21 -0.77 -14.45
N LEU A 108 -6.21 -1.12 -13.65
CA LEU A 108 -6.04 -1.92 -12.43
C LEU A 108 -5.58 -3.37 -12.72
N SER A 109 -6.08 -3.98 -13.80
CA SER A 109 -5.55 -5.27 -14.27
C SER A 109 -4.09 -5.13 -14.72
N LYS A 110 -3.78 -4.03 -15.42
CA LYS A 110 -2.42 -3.74 -15.87
C LYS A 110 -1.45 -3.54 -14.71
N SER A 111 -1.84 -2.88 -13.61
CA SER A 111 -0.95 -2.72 -12.45
C SER A 111 -0.53 -4.05 -11.84
N ILE A 112 -1.49 -4.98 -11.63
CA ILE A 112 -1.19 -6.33 -11.16
C ILE A 112 -0.22 -7.03 -12.10
N LYS A 113 -0.53 -7.04 -13.40
CA LYS A 113 0.32 -7.69 -14.41
C LYS A 113 1.73 -7.09 -14.46
N MET A 114 1.87 -5.78 -14.29
CA MET A 114 3.17 -5.10 -14.26
C MET A 114 4.01 -5.57 -13.08
N LEU A 115 3.46 -5.56 -11.87
CA LEU A 115 4.16 -6.02 -10.66
C LEU A 115 4.55 -7.50 -10.78
N GLN A 116 3.58 -8.36 -11.12
CA GLN A 116 3.78 -9.81 -11.19
C GLN A 116 4.69 -10.26 -12.35
N SER A 117 5.00 -9.38 -13.31
CA SER A 117 5.94 -9.66 -14.41
C SER A 117 7.41 -9.47 -14.05
N ILE A 118 7.72 -8.87 -12.91
CA ILE A 118 9.09 -8.63 -12.48
C ILE A 118 9.76 -9.94 -12.04
N ASP A 119 10.96 -10.19 -12.54
CA ASP A 119 11.80 -11.30 -12.07
C ASP A 119 12.24 -11.05 -10.62
N ILE A 120 11.81 -11.95 -9.74
CA ILE A 120 12.05 -11.89 -8.30
C ILE A 120 13.30 -12.64 -7.83
N THR A 121 14.07 -13.26 -8.75
CA THR A 121 15.22 -14.09 -8.40
C THR A 121 16.22 -13.39 -7.48
N ASP A 122 16.49 -12.11 -7.75
CA ASP A 122 17.41 -11.27 -6.98
C ASP A 122 16.69 -10.23 -6.10
N CYS A 123 15.41 -10.46 -5.75
CA CYS A 123 14.65 -9.54 -4.92
C CYS A 123 15.19 -9.54 -3.48
N PRO A 124 15.55 -8.38 -2.90
CA PRO A 124 16.23 -8.33 -1.61
C PRO A 124 15.31 -8.61 -0.43
N VAL A 125 14.01 -8.36 -0.58
CA VAL A 125 13.04 -8.47 0.51
C VAL A 125 12.00 -9.55 0.23
N VAL A 126 11.84 -10.44 1.20
CA VAL A 126 10.80 -11.47 1.23
C VAL A 126 9.79 -11.11 2.32
N LYS A 127 8.51 -11.08 1.94
CA LYS A 127 7.34 -10.81 2.79
C LYS A 127 6.32 -11.92 2.60
N ASN A 128 6.77 -13.15 2.79
CA ASN A 128 5.87 -14.29 2.76
C ASN A 128 4.89 -14.25 3.94
N VAL A 129 3.83 -15.06 3.84
CA VAL A 129 2.77 -15.13 4.85
C VAL A 129 3.31 -15.43 6.26
N ASP A 130 4.41 -16.17 6.40
CA ASP A 130 5.04 -16.42 7.70
C ASP A 130 5.58 -15.15 8.36
N ARG A 131 6.16 -14.23 7.58
CA ARG A 131 6.66 -12.95 8.09
C ARG A 131 5.49 -12.04 8.48
N GLU A 132 4.46 -11.97 7.65
CA GLU A 132 3.28 -11.16 7.93
C GLU A 132 2.50 -11.68 9.15
N LEU A 133 2.30 -12.99 9.28
CA LEU A 133 1.68 -13.58 10.48
C LEU A 133 2.48 -13.31 11.76
N LYS A 134 3.82 -13.23 11.69
CA LYS A 134 4.63 -12.83 12.85
C LYS A 134 4.43 -11.37 13.23
N LYS A 135 4.33 -10.46 12.25
CA LYS A 135 4.01 -9.05 12.50
C LYS A 135 2.61 -8.89 13.06
N ALA A 136 1.62 -9.56 12.47
CA ALA A 136 0.25 -9.60 12.94
C ALA A 136 0.19 -10.11 14.39
N ALA A 137 0.90 -11.22 14.70
CA ALA A 137 0.98 -11.73 16.07
C ALA A 137 1.58 -10.73 17.07
N TYR A 138 2.60 -9.97 16.67
CA TYR A 138 3.14 -8.89 17.49
C TYR A 138 2.10 -7.79 17.71
N ARG A 139 1.40 -7.36 16.66
CA ARG A 139 0.38 -6.29 16.75
C ARG A 139 -0.77 -6.70 17.66
N VAL A 140 -1.31 -7.91 17.47
CA VAL A 140 -2.36 -8.49 18.33
C VAL A 140 -1.91 -8.53 19.78
N LYS A 141 -0.73 -9.11 20.07
CA LYS A 141 -0.20 -9.25 21.43
C LYS A 141 -0.01 -7.91 22.15
N ASN A 142 0.31 -6.84 21.41
CA ASN A 142 0.56 -5.52 21.97
C ASN A 142 -0.65 -4.57 21.87
N GLY A 143 -1.83 -5.06 21.42
CA GLY A 143 -3.04 -4.24 21.29
C GLY A 143 -2.90 -3.11 20.26
N LEU A 144 -2.12 -3.34 19.20
CA LEU A 144 -1.86 -2.36 18.13
C LEU A 144 -2.84 -2.47 16.95
N VAL A 145 -3.77 -3.42 16.98
CA VAL A 145 -4.78 -3.61 15.93
C VAL A 145 -5.93 -2.64 16.13
N ASP A 146 -6.21 -1.78 15.14
CA ASP A 146 -7.35 -0.87 15.16
C ASP A 146 -8.60 -1.56 14.59
N ILE A 147 -9.39 -2.16 15.47
CA ILE A 147 -10.63 -2.84 15.09
C ILE A 147 -11.72 -1.89 14.55
N SER A 148 -11.55 -0.57 14.66
CA SER A 148 -12.56 0.39 14.16
C SER A 148 -12.46 0.61 12.66
N ASP A 149 -11.34 0.22 12.05
CA ASP A 149 -11.09 0.30 10.61
C ASP A 149 -11.35 -1.02 9.86
N ALA A 150 -11.66 -2.07 10.62
CA ALA A 150 -11.98 -3.39 10.09
C ALA A 150 -13.32 -3.41 9.34
N GLU A 151 -13.52 -4.41 8.48
CA GLU A 151 -14.83 -4.69 7.88
C GLU A 151 -15.88 -4.86 9.00
N PRO A 152 -17.10 -4.30 8.83
CA PRO A 152 -18.11 -4.32 9.88
C PRO A 152 -18.50 -5.72 10.39
N ASP A 153 -18.24 -6.76 9.59
CA ASP A 153 -18.51 -8.17 9.90
C ASP A 153 -17.25 -8.99 10.23
N THR A 154 -16.06 -8.38 10.32
CA THR A 154 -14.85 -9.08 10.76
C THR A 154 -14.92 -9.40 12.26
N PHE A 155 -15.12 -8.37 13.11
CA PHE A 155 -14.99 -8.48 14.56
C PHE A 155 -16.30 -8.23 15.33
N GLY A 156 -16.37 -8.75 16.56
CA GLY A 156 -17.43 -8.45 17.53
C GLY A 156 -18.54 -9.50 17.61
N GLU A 157 -19.62 -9.20 18.35
CA GLU A 157 -20.69 -10.17 18.66
C GLU A 157 -21.40 -10.73 17.43
N ASN A 158 -21.51 -9.91 16.37
CA ASN A 158 -22.09 -10.31 15.09
C ASN A 158 -21.04 -10.49 13.98
N GLY A 159 -19.76 -10.38 14.32
CA GLY A 159 -18.65 -10.57 13.39
C GLY A 159 -18.27 -12.05 13.27
N ARG A 160 -17.45 -12.36 12.27
CA ARG A 160 -16.91 -13.71 12.06
C ARG A 160 -15.95 -14.15 13.17
N PHE A 161 -15.26 -13.19 13.79
CA PHE A 161 -14.31 -13.42 14.86
C PHE A 161 -14.68 -12.56 16.07
N ARG A 162 -14.53 -13.10 17.28
CA ARG A 162 -14.78 -12.36 18.51
C ARG A 162 -13.78 -11.21 18.68
N ASP A 163 -12.52 -11.45 18.34
CA ASP A 163 -11.39 -10.54 18.56
C ASP A 163 -10.21 -10.84 17.60
N PRO A 164 -9.19 -9.96 17.56
CA PRO A 164 -7.99 -10.18 16.73
C PRO A 164 -7.20 -11.46 17.06
N GLU A 165 -7.29 -12.01 18.28
CA GLU A 165 -6.60 -13.26 18.64
C GLU A 165 -7.24 -14.47 17.96
N GLU A 166 -8.58 -14.50 17.89
CA GLU A 166 -9.32 -15.55 17.18
C GLU A 166 -9.05 -15.51 15.68
N LEU A 167 -9.06 -14.32 15.08
CA LEU A 167 -8.69 -14.14 13.67
C LEU A 167 -7.26 -14.61 13.38
N LEU A 168 -6.29 -14.20 14.21
CA LEU A 168 -4.90 -14.63 14.06
C LEU A 168 -4.75 -16.16 14.11
N SER A 169 -5.49 -16.81 15.03
CA SER A 169 -5.49 -18.27 15.15
C SER A 169 -6.03 -18.93 13.87
N TRP A 170 -7.15 -18.41 13.35
CA TRP A 170 -7.73 -18.90 12.10
C TRP A 170 -6.78 -18.72 10.90
N LEU A 171 -6.13 -17.56 10.77
CA LEU A 171 -5.16 -17.29 9.70
C LEU A 171 -3.95 -18.24 9.75
N GLN A 172 -3.51 -18.63 10.95
CA GLN A 172 -2.41 -19.58 11.12
C GLN A 172 -2.79 -21.00 10.68
N GLU A 173 -4.05 -21.40 10.87
CA GLU A 173 -4.58 -22.73 10.55
C GLU A 173 -5.01 -22.87 9.08
N ASN A 174 -5.37 -21.77 8.41
CA ASN A 174 -6.01 -21.77 7.08
C ASN A 174 -5.14 -21.17 5.98
N ARG A 175 -3.82 -21.35 6.06
CA ARG A 175 -2.86 -20.78 5.09
C ARG A 175 -3.10 -21.30 3.67
N PRO A 176 -3.27 -20.43 2.66
CA PRO A 176 -3.43 -20.87 1.28
C PRO A 176 -2.11 -21.35 0.67
N PRO A 177 -2.14 -22.11 -0.44
CA PRO A 177 -0.95 -22.45 -1.22
C PRO A 177 -0.26 -21.20 -1.75
N TYR A 178 1.06 -21.14 -1.56
CA TYR A 178 1.90 -19.97 -1.86
C TYR A 178 2.39 -19.95 -3.32
N GLU A 179 2.14 -18.84 -4.01
CA GLU A 179 2.54 -18.57 -5.39
C GLU A 179 3.33 -17.24 -5.45
N PRO A 180 4.67 -17.28 -5.34
CA PRO A 180 5.48 -16.08 -5.12
C PRO A 180 5.56 -15.20 -6.37
N VAL A 181 5.32 -13.91 -6.17
CA VAL A 181 5.48 -12.83 -7.15
C VAL A 181 6.02 -11.59 -6.44
N LEU A 182 6.38 -10.55 -7.21
CA LEU A 182 6.56 -9.23 -6.61
C LEU A 182 5.18 -8.69 -6.22
N SER A 183 5.04 -8.36 -4.94
CA SER A 183 3.86 -7.74 -4.35
C SER A 183 4.18 -6.32 -3.91
N HIS A 184 3.24 -5.39 -4.08
CA HIS A 184 3.26 -4.06 -3.48
C HIS A 184 3.01 -4.15 -1.97
N GLY A 185 2.13 -5.06 -1.54
CA GLY A 185 1.77 -5.27 -0.13
C GLY A 185 0.85 -4.21 0.47
N ASP A 186 0.30 -3.33 -0.37
CA ASP A 186 -0.80 -2.38 -0.07
C ASP A 186 -1.33 -1.78 -1.39
N LEU A 187 -1.65 -2.65 -2.36
CA LEU A 187 -2.04 -2.19 -3.70
C LEU A 187 -3.50 -1.70 -3.72
N CYS A 188 -3.77 -0.56 -3.11
CA CYS A 188 -5.09 0.08 -3.13
C CYS A 188 -5.18 1.20 -4.21
N LEU A 189 -6.39 1.65 -4.56
CA LEU A 189 -6.59 2.68 -5.60
C LEU A 189 -5.81 3.99 -5.34
N PRO A 190 -5.69 4.51 -4.11
CA PRO A 190 -4.85 5.67 -3.80
C PRO A 190 -3.36 5.48 -4.15
N ASN A 191 -2.86 4.25 -4.10
CA ASN A 191 -1.45 3.93 -4.30
C ASN A 191 -1.05 3.73 -5.78
N ILE A 192 -2.02 3.83 -6.69
CA ILE A 192 -1.80 3.71 -8.14
C ILE A 192 -2.01 5.08 -8.79
N LEU A 193 -0.98 5.61 -9.44
CA LEU A 193 -1.07 6.84 -10.24
C LEU A 193 -1.19 6.52 -11.73
N ILE A 194 -2.03 7.31 -12.39
CA ILE A 194 -2.32 7.22 -13.81
C ILE A 194 -2.09 8.59 -14.45
N GLU A 195 -1.30 8.63 -15.52
CA GLU A 195 -1.07 9.81 -16.35
C GLU A 195 -1.22 9.43 -17.83
N LYS A 196 -1.93 10.26 -18.61
CA LYS A 196 -2.12 10.06 -20.06
C LYS A 196 -2.63 8.65 -20.44
N GLY A 197 -3.56 8.12 -19.64
CA GLY A 197 -4.20 6.82 -19.88
C GLY A 197 -3.28 5.61 -19.65
N ASN A 198 -2.22 5.76 -18.84
CA ASN A 198 -1.33 4.67 -18.49
C ASN A 198 -0.86 4.78 -17.03
N ILE A 199 -0.46 3.65 -16.44
CA ILE A 199 0.15 3.62 -15.10
C ILE A 199 1.42 4.46 -15.13
N SER A 200 1.45 5.50 -14.31
CA SER A 200 2.56 6.44 -14.19
C SER A 200 3.37 6.23 -12.93
N GLY A 201 2.82 5.53 -11.94
CA GLY A 201 3.62 4.86 -10.92
C GLY A 201 2.84 4.33 -9.72
N PHE A 202 3.59 3.65 -8.85
CA PHE A 202 3.14 3.08 -7.58
C PHE A 202 3.75 3.87 -6.43
N ILE A 203 2.94 4.29 -5.46
CA ILE A 203 3.41 5.01 -4.26
C ILE A 203 3.14 4.19 -3.01
N ASP A 204 3.79 4.56 -1.91
CA ASP A 204 3.76 3.81 -0.65
C ASP A 204 4.31 2.38 -0.75
N MET A 205 5.49 2.27 -1.36
CA MET A 205 6.21 1.02 -1.58
C MET A 205 6.81 0.39 -0.29
N GLY A 206 6.40 0.86 0.89
CA GLY A 206 6.94 0.40 2.18
C GLY A 206 6.71 -1.09 2.43
N ASN A 207 5.57 -1.60 1.96
CA ASN A 207 5.20 -3.00 2.08
C ASN A 207 5.66 -3.87 0.91
N CYS A 208 6.40 -3.33 -0.07
CA CYS A 208 6.80 -4.10 -1.25
C CYS A 208 7.80 -5.23 -0.90
N GLY A 209 7.69 -6.36 -1.62
CA GLY A 209 8.55 -7.54 -1.45
C GLY A 209 8.01 -8.77 -2.18
N ILE A 210 8.69 -9.91 -2.04
CA ILE A 210 8.16 -11.19 -2.53
C ILE A 210 7.01 -11.66 -1.63
N ALA A 211 5.81 -11.78 -2.19
CA ALA A 211 4.62 -12.26 -1.48
C ALA A 211 3.74 -13.13 -2.41
N ASP A 212 2.58 -13.56 -1.91
CA ASP A 212 1.65 -14.36 -2.73
C ASP A 212 0.95 -13.46 -3.74
N LYS A 213 0.70 -13.99 -4.94
CA LYS A 213 0.03 -13.22 -5.99
C LYS A 213 -1.36 -12.70 -5.59
N TRP A 214 -2.05 -13.38 -4.68
CA TRP A 214 -3.40 -13.01 -4.27
C TRP A 214 -3.44 -11.87 -3.25
N GLU A 215 -2.31 -11.52 -2.63
CA GLU A 215 -2.25 -10.42 -1.66
C GLU A 215 -2.66 -9.09 -2.31
N ASP A 216 -1.91 -8.65 -3.32
CA ASP A 216 -2.24 -7.43 -4.07
C ASP A 216 -3.60 -7.50 -4.78
N ILE A 217 -3.99 -8.69 -5.29
CA ILE A 217 -5.28 -8.87 -5.97
C ILE A 217 -6.43 -8.65 -4.98
N ALA A 218 -6.33 -9.21 -3.77
CA ALA A 218 -7.36 -9.11 -2.75
C ALA A 218 -7.51 -7.68 -2.22
N ILE A 219 -6.39 -7.02 -1.91
CA ILE A 219 -6.38 -5.63 -1.45
C ILE A 219 -6.90 -4.68 -2.52
N LEU A 220 -6.48 -4.86 -3.77
CA LEU A 220 -6.97 -4.04 -4.88
C LEU A 220 -8.46 -4.26 -5.12
N TYR A 221 -8.93 -5.51 -5.04
CA TYR A 221 -10.34 -5.85 -5.19
C TYR A 221 -11.20 -5.24 -4.08
N ARG A 222 -10.78 -5.33 -2.81
CA ARG A 222 -11.47 -4.67 -1.68
C ARG A 222 -11.51 -3.15 -1.87
N SER A 223 -10.36 -2.55 -2.20
CA SER A 223 -10.27 -1.11 -2.46
C SER A 223 -11.18 -0.67 -3.62
N LEU A 224 -11.24 -1.45 -4.69
CA LEU A 224 -12.13 -1.20 -5.83
C LEU A 224 -13.60 -1.24 -5.39
N ARG A 225 -14.01 -2.22 -4.58
CA ARG A 225 -15.38 -2.29 -4.07
C ARG A 225 -15.75 -1.07 -3.21
N HIS A 226 -14.94 -0.74 -2.20
CA HIS A 226 -15.20 0.36 -1.28
C HIS A 226 -15.30 1.73 -1.96
N ASN A 227 -14.50 1.93 -3.01
CA ASN A 227 -14.56 3.17 -3.78
C ASN A 227 -15.85 3.32 -4.60
N PHE A 228 -16.61 2.24 -4.83
CA PHE A 228 -17.81 2.25 -5.67
C PHE A 228 -19.11 2.00 -4.90
N ASP A 229 -19.07 1.28 -3.77
CA ASP A 229 -20.26 0.84 -3.03
C ASP A 229 -20.81 1.86 -2.02
N GLY A 230 -20.13 3.00 -1.85
CA GLY A 230 -20.55 4.06 -0.93
C GLY A 230 -19.86 4.05 0.43
N THR A 231 -18.91 3.14 0.66
CA THR A 231 -18.07 3.12 1.88
C THR A 231 -17.48 4.49 2.20
N TYR A 232 -17.01 5.22 1.18
CA TYR A 232 -16.47 6.58 1.33
C TYR A 232 -17.49 7.70 1.11
N GLY A 233 -18.78 7.42 1.34
CA GLY A 233 -19.87 8.42 1.31
C GLY A 233 -20.44 8.75 -0.07
N LYS A 234 -19.97 8.10 -1.15
CA LYS A 234 -20.54 8.24 -2.49
C LYS A 234 -20.54 6.92 -3.23
N ILE A 235 -21.69 6.57 -3.80
CA ILE A 235 -21.86 5.42 -4.70
C ILE A 235 -21.52 5.86 -6.12
N TYR A 236 -20.69 5.08 -6.81
CA TYR A 236 -20.40 5.25 -8.22
C TYR A 236 -21.04 4.10 -9.01
N PRO A 237 -22.05 4.37 -9.86
CA PRO A 237 -22.72 3.31 -10.59
C PRO A 237 -21.90 2.83 -11.79
N GLY A 238 -22.24 1.64 -12.31
CA GLY A 238 -21.71 1.14 -13.58
C GLY A 238 -20.41 0.35 -13.48
N LEU A 239 -20.02 -0.05 -12.27
CA LEU A 239 -19.01 -1.06 -12.02
C LEU A 239 -19.67 -2.33 -11.49
N GLU A 240 -19.38 -3.46 -12.13
CA GLU A 240 -19.53 -4.79 -11.53
C GLU A 240 -18.13 -5.20 -11.04
N PRO A 241 -17.85 -5.28 -9.72
CA PRO A 241 -16.49 -5.48 -9.22
C PRO A 241 -15.80 -6.73 -9.79
N ASP A 242 -16.55 -7.80 -10.03
CA ASP A 242 -16.00 -9.05 -10.57
C ASP A 242 -15.50 -8.94 -12.01
N SER A 243 -15.91 -7.90 -12.77
CA SER A 243 -15.33 -7.61 -14.09
C SER A 243 -13.82 -7.35 -14.05
N PHE A 244 -13.28 -7.02 -12.87
CA PHE A 244 -11.84 -6.95 -12.66
C PHE A 244 -11.13 -8.28 -12.91
N PHE A 245 -11.72 -9.41 -12.50
CA PHE A 245 -11.12 -10.73 -12.70
C PHE A 245 -11.18 -11.15 -14.17
N GLU A 246 -12.26 -10.80 -14.88
CA GLU A 246 -12.38 -10.99 -16.33
C GLU A 246 -11.26 -10.25 -17.07
N GLU A 247 -11.02 -8.99 -16.73
CA GLU A 247 -9.94 -8.17 -17.30
C GLU A 247 -8.55 -8.65 -16.88
N LEU A 248 -8.41 -9.18 -15.67
CA LEU A 248 -7.17 -9.80 -15.20
C LEU A 248 -6.89 -11.12 -15.95
N GLY A 249 -7.93 -11.79 -16.43
CA GLY A 249 -7.85 -13.06 -17.15
C GLY A 249 -7.71 -14.26 -16.23
N ILE A 250 -8.27 -14.18 -15.02
CA ILE A 250 -8.25 -15.25 -14.01
C ILE A 250 -9.64 -15.46 -13.43
N GLU A 251 -9.92 -16.67 -12.94
CA GLU A 251 -11.11 -16.92 -12.11
C GLU A 251 -10.84 -16.47 -10.67
N PRO A 252 -11.81 -15.84 -10.00
CA PRO A 252 -11.64 -15.39 -8.61
C PRO A 252 -11.54 -16.59 -7.65
N ASP A 253 -10.42 -16.69 -6.94
CA ASP A 253 -10.26 -17.60 -5.80
C ASP A 253 -10.78 -16.91 -4.53
N ARG A 254 -12.04 -17.17 -4.21
CA ARG A 254 -12.72 -16.50 -3.10
C ARG A 254 -12.11 -16.82 -1.73
N GLU A 255 -11.56 -18.02 -1.55
CA GLU A 255 -10.92 -18.40 -0.30
C GLU A 255 -9.62 -17.62 -0.10
N LYS A 256 -8.81 -17.46 -1.15
CA LYS A 256 -7.59 -16.64 -1.08
C LYS A 256 -7.91 -15.16 -0.93
N ILE A 257 -8.90 -14.63 -1.65
CA ILE A 257 -9.31 -13.23 -1.52
C ILE A 257 -9.74 -12.95 -0.07
N ASP A 258 -10.59 -13.80 0.51
CA ASP A 258 -11.02 -13.69 1.90
C ASP A 258 -9.84 -13.76 2.88
N TYR A 259 -8.93 -14.72 2.67
CA TYR A 259 -7.74 -14.87 3.51
C TYR A 259 -6.86 -13.61 3.56
N TYR A 260 -6.55 -13.02 2.41
CA TYR A 260 -5.66 -11.85 2.34
C TYR A 260 -6.35 -10.56 2.78
N ILE A 261 -7.66 -10.42 2.58
CA ILE A 261 -8.43 -9.33 3.19
C ILE A 261 -8.35 -9.45 4.71
N LEU A 262 -8.68 -10.63 5.26
CA LEU A 262 -8.64 -10.86 6.70
C LEU A 262 -7.25 -10.71 7.32
N LEU A 263 -6.19 -11.09 6.60
CA LEU A 263 -4.82 -10.86 7.06
C LEU A 263 -4.54 -9.36 7.24
N ASP A 264 -5.01 -8.53 6.31
CA ASP A 264 -4.84 -7.09 6.33
C ASP A 264 -5.62 -6.40 7.46
N GLU A 265 -6.74 -6.96 7.91
CA GLU A 265 -7.51 -6.49 9.09
C GLU A 265 -6.68 -6.49 10.40
N LEU A 266 -5.52 -7.14 10.42
CA LEU A 266 -4.59 -7.13 11.54
C LEU A 266 -3.50 -6.04 11.43
N PHE A 267 -3.49 -5.22 10.38
CA PHE A 267 -2.52 -4.15 10.10
C PHE A 267 -3.10 -2.74 10.23
#